data_AF-A0A5B0ALD5-F1
#
_entry.id   AF-A0A5B0ALD5-F1
#
_cell.length_a   1.000
_cell.length_b   1.000
_cell.length_c   1.000
_cell.angle_alpha   90.00
_cell.angle_beta   90.00
_cell.angle_gamma   90.00
#
_symmetry.space_group_name_H-M   'P 1'
#
loop_
_entity.id
_entity.type
_entity.pdbx_description
1 polymer ?
#
loop_
_entity_poly.entity_id
_entity_poly.type
_entity_poly.pdbx_seq_one_letter_code
_entity_poly.pdbx_strand_id
1 'polypeptide(L)'
;AGSGSAGGTKLAVVRTARDRVVALEVRGPAGNDRAACAQGVLVYRVRSGAESGRGPIEVVDAHPESGDCWDDSVYGPLADAPVGVGESFTVPGEDVRVEVHDRTASGAWTVTVTTDTS
;
A
#
# COMPACT_ATOMS: atom_id res chain seq x y z
N ALA A 1 1.12 12.95 -21.31
CA ALA A 1 0.53 13.15 -19.97
C ALA A 1 -0.83 12.47 -19.94
N GLY A 2 -0.93 11.29 -19.32
CA GLY A 2 -2.20 10.61 -19.11
C GLY A 2 -2.78 11.03 -17.77
N SER A 3 -3.97 11.63 -17.79
CA SER A 3 -4.78 11.84 -16.60
C SER A 3 -5.07 10.48 -15.96
N GLY A 4 -4.53 10.20 -14.78
CA GLY A 4 -4.97 9.06 -13.96
C GLY A 4 -6.49 9.12 -13.85
N SER A 5 -7.18 8.05 -14.24
CA SER A 5 -8.63 8.07 -14.41
C SER A 5 -9.33 8.63 -13.17
N ALA A 6 -10.00 9.76 -13.35
CA ALA A 6 -10.96 10.27 -12.38
C ALA A 6 -12.17 9.34 -12.38
N GLY A 7 -12.07 8.21 -11.66
CA GLY A 7 -13.17 7.24 -11.59
C GLY A 7 -12.78 5.82 -11.13
N GLY A 8 -11.51 5.44 -11.14
CA GLY A 8 -11.07 4.15 -10.60
C GLY A 8 -10.96 4.16 -9.07
N THR A 9 -11.27 3.04 -8.40
CA THR A 9 -11.03 2.86 -6.96
C THR A 9 -9.54 3.07 -6.68
N LYS A 10 -9.21 4.15 -5.97
CA LYS A 10 -7.82 4.47 -5.61
C LYS A 10 -7.42 3.91 -4.24
N LEU A 11 -8.41 3.61 -3.41
CA LEU A 11 -8.28 3.14 -2.05
C LEU A 11 -9.29 2.01 -1.78
N ALA A 12 -8.81 0.84 -1.37
CA ALA A 12 -9.64 -0.21 -0.80
C ALA A 12 -9.43 -0.26 0.72
N VAL A 13 -10.47 -0.57 1.48
CA VAL A 13 -10.40 -0.65 2.94
C VAL A 13 -11.03 -1.96 3.40
N VAL A 14 -10.24 -2.75 4.13
CA VAL A 14 -10.64 -4.02 4.73
C VAL A 14 -10.77 -3.81 6.23
N ARG A 15 -11.96 -4.06 6.79
CA ARG A 15 -12.15 -4.02 8.24
C ARG A 15 -11.61 -5.31 8.85
N THR A 16 -10.66 -5.20 9.79
CA THR A 16 -10.07 -6.35 10.49
C THR A 16 -10.50 -6.44 11.96
N ALA A 17 -10.96 -5.34 12.56
CA ALA A 17 -11.61 -5.35 13.86
C ALA A 17 -12.60 -4.17 14.01
N ARG A 18 -13.20 -4.01 15.20
CA ARG A 18 -14.11 -2.89 15.51
C ARG A 18 -13.44 -1.53 15.31
N ASP A 19 -12.17 -1.43 15.71
CA ASP A 19 -11.35 -0.21 15.71
C ASP A 19 -10.13 -0.31 14.77
N ARG A 20 -10.04 -1.36 13.95
CA ARG A 20 -8.89 -1.61 13.06
C ARG A 20 -9.33 -1.86 11.62
N VAL A 21 -8.58 -1.28 10.70
CA VAL A 21 -8.70 -1.55 9.26
C VAL A 21 -7.32 -1.67 8.62
N VAL A 22 -7.26 -2.42 7.53
CA VAL A 22 -6.17 -2.38 6.57
C VAL A 22 -6.64 -1.57 5.36
N ALA A 23 -5.89 -0.54 4.99
CA ALA A 23 -6.17 0.26 3.80
C ALA A 23 -5.11 0.01 2.72
N LEU A 24 -5.54 -0.03 1.47
CA LEU A 24 -4.72 -0.36 0.30
C LEU A 24 -4.81 0.77 -0.72
N GLU A 25 -3.70 1.44 -0.99
CA GLU A 25 -3.64 2.56 -1.95
C GLU A 25 -2.70 2.23 -3.10
N VAL A 26 -3.15 2.52 -4.32
CA VAL A 26 -2.29 2.44 -5.49
C VAL A 26 -1.41 3.68 -5.60
N ARG A 27 -0.08 3.49 -5.64
CA ARG A 27 0.91 4.52 -6.00
C ARG A 27 1.48 4.24 -7.38
N GLY A 28 1.47 5.26 -8.23
CA GLY A 28 2.08 5.26 -9.56
C GLY A 28 2.77 6.61 -9.83
N PRO A 29 3.54 6.77 -10.93
CA PRO A 29 4.41 7.91 -11.17
C PRO A 29 3.61 9.08 -11.75
N ALA A 30 2.67 9.59 -10.96
CA ALA A 30 1.74 10.64 -11.35
C ALA A 30 1.67 11.71 -10.26
N GLY A 31 1.44 12.96 -10.65
CA GLY A 31 1.32 14.06 -9.68
C GLY A 31 2.57 14.21 -8.81
N ASN A 32 2.40 14.10 -7.50
CA ASN A 32 3.49 14.25 -6.54
C ASN A 32 4.43 13.03 -6.51
N ASP A 33 4.02 11.91 -7.09
CA ASP A 33 4.76 10.64 -7.07
C ASP A 33 5.62 10.39 -8.31
N ARG A 34 5.83 11.42 -9.14
CA ARG A 34 6.58 11.28 -10.40
C ARG A 34 8.01 10.74 -10.21
N ALA A 35 8.61 10.99 -9.05
CA ALA A 35 9.94 10.54 -8.68
C ALA A 35 9.92 9.41 -7.64
N ALA A 36 8.75 8.81 -7.36
CA ALA A 36 8.68 7.70 -6.42
C ALA A 36 9.51 6.52 -6.95
N CYS A 37 10.40 6.00 -6.09
CA CYS A 37 11.33 4.95 -6.48
C CYS A 37 10.61 3.63 -6.78
N ALA A 38 9.62 3.29 -5.97
CA ALA A 38 8.75 2.13 -6.17
C ALA A 38 7.31 2.55 -6.54
N GLN A 39 6.66 1.67 -7.29
CA GLN A 39 5.25 1.77 -7.64
C GLN A 39 4.57 0.47 -7.23
N GLY A 40 3.34 0.54 -6.78
CA GLY A 40 2.67 -0.63 -6.25
C GLY A 40 1.46 -0.28 -5.41
N VAL A 41 1.09 -1.23 -4.56
CA VAL A 41 0.03 -1.06 -3.57
C VAL A 41 0.66 -0.81 -2.20
N LEU A 42 0.48 0.40 -1.67
CA LEU A 42 0.80 0.70 -0.29
C LEU A 42 -0.22 0.04 0.64
N VAL A 43 0.28 -0.53 1.73
CA VAL A 43 -0.52 -1.15 2.78
C VAL A 43 -0.44 -0.29 4.03
N TYR A 44 -1.59 0.11 4.56
CA TYR A 44 -1.66 0.86 5.81
C TYR A 44 -2.41 0.06 6.87
N ARG A 45 -1.90 0.06 8.11
CA ARG A 45 -2.71 -0.26 9.28
C ARG A 45 -3.29 1.01 9.85
N VAL A 46 -4.61 1.02 10.07
CA VAL A 46 -5.30 2.15 10.67
C VAL A 46 -6.03 1.69 11.92
N ARG A 47 -5.79 2.37 13.04
CA ARG A 47 -6.34 2.04 14.37
C ARG A 47 -6.96 3.28 14.99
N SER A 48 -8.28 3.27 15.20
CA SER A 48 -9.01 4.44 15.71
C SER A 48 -8.88 4.64 17.22
N GLY A 49 -8.45 3.61 17.96
CA GLY A 49 -8.23 3.65 19.41
C GLY A 49 -6.78 3.91 19.85
N ALA A 50 -5.86 4.23 18.93
CA ALA A 50 -4.44 4.36 19.26
C ALA A 50 -4.19 5.51 20.26
N GLU A 51 -3.78 5.17 21.49
CA GLU A 51 -3.31 6.14 22.48
C GLU A 51 -2.10 6.94 21.94
N SER A 52 -2.11 8.22 22.27
CA SER A 52 -1.17 9.25 21.82
C SER A 52 0.30 8.79 21.81
N GLY A 53 0.91 8.79 20.63
CA GLY A 53 2.37 8.62 20.46
C GLY A 53 2.78 7.97 19.13
N ARG A 54 2.04 6.94 18.66
CA ARG A 54 2.37 6.20 17.42
C ARG A 54 1.56 6.60 16.18
N GLY A 55 0.59 7.51 16.35
CA GLY A 55 -0.32 7.92 15.28
C GLY A 55 -1.33 6.82 14.92
N PRO A 56 -2.51 7.18 14.40
CA PRO A 56 -3.56 6.22 14.08
C PRO A 56 -3.34 5.46 12.76
N ILE A 57 -2.26 5.78 12.01
CA ILE A 57 -1.97 5.26 10.67
C ILE A 57 -0.49 4.87 10.61
N GLU A 58 -0.21 3.64 10.18
CA GLU A 58 1.12 3.08 9.98
C GLU A 58 1.23 2.56 8.53
N VAL A 59 2.28 2.95 7.80
CA VAL A 59 2.64 2.30 6.52
C VAL A 59 3.35 0.99 6.85
N VAL A 60 2.88 -0.11 6.26
CA VAL A 60 3.54 -1.41 6.37
C VAL A 60 4.52 -1.55 5.21
N ASP A 61 5.78 -1.77 5.56
CA ASP A 61 6.84 -2.08 4.60
C ASP A 61 6.69 -3.52 4.10
N ALA A 62 6.48 -3.70 2.80
CA ALA A 62 6.41 -5.02 2.17
C ALA A 62 7.80 -5.65 1.97
N HIS A 63 8.86 -4.86 2.07
CA HIS A 63 10.24 -5.27 1.78
C HIS A 63 11.21 -4.94 2.92
N PRO A 64 10.94 -5.37 4.18
CA PRO A 64 11.72 -4.95 5.36
C PRO A 64 13.17 -5.42 5.38
N GLU A 65 13.54 -6.35 4.50
CA GLU A 65 14.91 -6.87 4.35
C GLU A 65 15.69 -6.16 3.24
N SER A 66 15.02 -5.38 2.38
CA SER A 66 15.65 -4.39 1.52
C SER A 66 15.47 -3.00 2.13
N GLY A 67 16.34 -2.11 1.71
CA GLY A 67 16.13 -0.69 1.89
C GLY A 67 16.64 -0.10 0.61
N ASP A 68 15.91 -0.34 -0.48
CA ASP A 68 16.32 0.24 -1.74
C ASP A 68 15.92 1.73 -1.75
N CYS A 69 16.63 2.54 -2.53
CA CYS A 69 16.29 3.95 -2.78
C CYS A 69 16.53 4.95 -1.62
N TRP A 70 17.70 4.87 -0.96
CA TRP A 70 18.14 5.83 0.07
C TRP A 70 18.21 7.30 -0.39
N ASP A 71 18.43 7.55 -1.69
CA ASP A 71 18.70 8.90 -2.20
C ASP A 71 17.44 9.76 -2.45
N ASP A 72 16.25 9.15 -2.49
CA ASP A 72 15.01 9.81 -2.97
C ASP A 72 13.91 9.97 -1.91
N SER A 73 14.16 9.64 -0.64
CA SER A 73 13.12 9.79 0.41
C SER A 73 13.64 10.30 1.76
N VAL A 74 12.77 11.01 2.48
CA VAL A 74 13.03 11.48 3.86
C VAL A 74 13.12 10.30 4.84
N TYR A 75 12.60 9.13 4.47
CA TYR A 75 12.63 7.90 5.26
C TYR A 75 12.89 6.69 4.34
N GLY A 76 14.18 6.47 4.04
CA GLY A 76 14.68 5.44 3.11
C GLY A 76 13.95 4.09 3.17
N PRO A 77 13.73 3.51 4.37
CA PRO A 77 13.08 2.20 4.51
C PRO A 77 11.62 2.10 4.05
N LEU A 78 10.95 3.22 3.73
CA LEU A 78 9.58 3.18 3.17
C LEU A 78 9.54 3.53 1.69
N ALA A 79 10.69 3.77 1.06
CA ALA A 79 10.77 4.15 -0.34
C ALA A 79 10.42 3.00 -1.29
N ASP A 80 10.70 1.77 -0.86
CA ASP A 80 10.40 0.50 -1.52
C ASP A 80 9.23 -0.27 -0.87
N ALA A 81 8.52 0.33 0.09
CA ALA A 81 7.40 -0.29 0.80
C ALA A 81 6.23 -0.85 -0.04
N PRO A 82 5.84 -0.30 -1.21
CA PRO A 82 4.68 -0.81 -1.96
C PRO A 82 4.84 -2.26 -2.42
N VAL A 83 3.77 -3.05 -2.35
CA VAL A 83 3.69 -4.38 -2.98
C VAL A 83 3.66 -4.21 -4.51
N GLY A 84 4.63 -4.77 -5.20
CA GLY A 84 4.86 -4.70 -6.65
C GLY A 84 4.05 -5.70 -7.46
N VAL A 85 4.01 -5.50 -8.79
CA VAL A 85 3.34 -6.43 -9.72
C VAL A 85 4.05 -7.79 -9.70
N GLY A 86 3.27 -8.87 -9.56
CA GLY A 86 3.76 -10.25 -9.44
C GLY A 86 4.01 -10.68 -8.00
N GLU A 87 3.89 -9.78 -7.03
CA GLU A 87 4.13 -10.08 -5.62
C GLU A 87 2.84 -10.43 -4.88
N SER A 88 3.04 -11.13 -3.77
CA SER A 88 2.00 -11.39 -2.77
C SER A 88 2.52 -11.06 -1.39
N PHE A 89 1.71 -10.38 -0.60
CA PHE A 89 2.08 -9.92 0.73
C PHE A 89 0.97 -10.23 1.73
N THR A 90 1.32 -10.89 2.83
CA THR A 90 0.42 -11.10 3.98
C THR A 90 0.72 -10.04 5.02
N VAL A 91 -0.29 -9.25 5.39
CA VAL A 91 -0.12 -8.16 6.34
C VAL A 91 0.19 -8.74 7.72
N PRO A 92 1.37 -8.46 8.33
CA PRO A 92 1.71 -9.11 9.59
C PRO A 92 0.70 -8.79 10.69
N GLY A 93 0.23 -9.82 11.40
CA GLY A 93 -0.73 -9.65 12.50
C GLY A 93 -2.16 -9.26 12.08
N GLU A 94 -2.50 -9.33 10.78
CA GLU A 94 -3.85 -9.16 10.27
C GLU A 94 -4.15 -10.32 9.30
N ASP A 95 -5.38 -10.81 9.25
CA ASP A 95 -5.77 -11.91 8.33
C ASP A 95 -6.07 -11.39 6.92
N VAL A 96 -5.16 -10.59 6.37
CA VAL A 96 -5.30 -9.94 5.06
C VAL A 96 -4.10 -10.28 4.20
N ARG A 97 -4.36 -10.83 3.01
CA ARG A 97 -3.35 -11.03 1.97
C ARG A 97 -3.68 -10.22 0.72
N VAL A 98 -2.66 -9.60 0.17
CA VAL A 98 -2.71 -8.75 -1.03
C VAL A 98 -1.87 -9.41 -2.11
N GLU A 99 -2.43 -9.54 -3.31
CA GLU A 99 -1.73 -10.02 -4.49
C GLU A 99 -1.92 -9.01 -5.61
N VAL A 100 -0.82 -8.53 -6.19
CA VAL A 100 -0.85 -7.52 -7.25
C VAL A 100 -0.51 -8.21 -8.56
N HIS A 101 -1.50 -8.31 -9.45
CA HIS A 101 -1.41 -9.16 -10.64
C HIS A 101 -0.92 -8.40 -11.87
N ASP A 102 -1.48 -7.22 -12.11
CA ASP A 102 -1.21 -6.48 -13.34
C ASP A 102 -1.47 -4.98 -13.17
N ARG A 103 -0.89 -4.22 -14.09
CA ARG A 103 -1.13 -2.80 -14.27
C ARG A 103 -1.26 -2.47 -15.76
N THR A 104 -2.32 -1.75 -16.11
CA THR A 104 -2.49 -1.25 -17.48
C THR A 104 -1.70 0.05 -17.73
N ALA A 105 -1.39 0.32 -19.00
CA ALA A 105 -0.79 1.60 -19.43
C ALA A 105 -1.66 2.82 -19.09
N SER A 106 -2.99 2.63 -18.97
CA SER A 106 -3.93 3.67 -18.54
C SER A 106 -3.94 3.90 -17.02
N GLY A 107 -3.18 3.12 -16.25
CA GLY A 107 -3.03 3.26 -14.81
C GLY A 107 -4.05 2.51 -13.96
N ALA A 108 -4.78 1.55 -14.54
CA ALA A 108 -5.59 0.62 -13.77
C ALA A 108 -4.72 -0.50 -13.19
N TRP A 109 -5.12 -1.03 -12.03
CA TRP A 109 -4.42 -2.10 -11.33
C TRP A 109 -5.37 -3.24 -11.04
N THR A 110 -4.86 -4.47 -11.17
CA THR A 110 -5.57 -5.69 -10.79
C THR A 110 -4.97 -6.20 -9.49
N VAL A 111 -5.77 -6.18 -8.44
CA VAL A 111 -5.36 -6.58 -7.09
C VAL A 111 -6.39 -7.58 -6.55
N THR A 112 -5.91 -8.69 -6.01
CA THR A 112 -6.73 -9.61 -5.24
C THR A 112 -6.47 -9.37 -3.77
N VAL A 113 -7.53 -9.23 -2.99
CA VAL A 113 -7.48 -9.10 -1.55
C VAL A 113 -8.26 -10.26 -0.96
N THR A 114 -7.59 -11.08 -0.17
CA THR A 114 -8.22 -12.19 0.56
C THR A 114 -8.21 -11.89 2.05
N THR A 115 -9.32 -12.22 2.69
CA THR A 115 -9.50 -12.11 4.14
C THR A 115 -9.93 -13.46 4.67
N ASP A 116 -9.22 -13.97 5.67
CA ASP A 116 -9.69 -15.15 6.40
C ASP A 116 -10.51 -14.69 7.60
N THR A 117 -11.74 -15.16 7.71
CA THR A 117 -12.61 -14.81 8.84
C THR A 117 -12.46 -15.88 9.90
N SER A 118 -11.57 -15.64 10.87
CA SER A 118 -11.47 -16.46 12.09
C SER A 118 -12.55 -16.11 13.10
#